data_AF-A0A9X3NQY3-F1
#
_entry.id   AF-A0A9X3NQY3-F1
#
_cell.length_a   1.000
_cell.length_b   1.000
_cell.length_c   1.000
_cell.angle_alpha   90.00
_cell.angle_beta   90.00
_cell.angle_gamma   90.00
#
_symmetry.space_group_name_H-M   'P 1'
#
loop_
_entity.id
_entity.type
_entity.pdbx_description
1 polymer ?
#
loop_
_entity_poly.entity_id
_entity_poly.type
_entity_poly.pdbx_seq_one_letter_code
_entity_poly.pdbx_strand_id
1 'polypeptide(L)'
;MRRQVLVESGHRCAIPTCRQHPVDIDHIDDWAKVREHRFENLIALCPTCHRRKSAGEIDRKSVRQYKENLGVLNSRYTAMEMQLLRWFVKYRAQRGYPMLPYGMVWLIGNLVEDNLVSLSNDRGGLRLMREQAEIRRAHYVVLTEDGKDFIARWIDARPLSPTL
;
A
#
# COMPACT_ATOMS: atom_id res chain seq x y z
N MET A 1 -12.75 14.95 -12.18
CA MET A 1 -11.30 14.71 -12.25
C MET A 1 -10.48 15.42 -11.17
N ARG A 2 -10.46 16.76 -11.05
CA ARG A 2 -9.66 17.46 -9.99
C ARG A 2 -9.92 16.94 -8.57
N ARG A 3 -11.19 16.83 -8.18
CA ARG A 3 -11.58 16.26 -6.88
C ARG A 3 -11.04 14.86 -6.66
N GLN A 4 -11.09 13.98 -7.66
CA GLN A 4 -10.63 12.59 -7.53
C GLN A 4 -9.12 12.52 -7.25
N VAL A 5 -8.31 13.33 -7.96
CA VAL A 5 -6.85 13.37 -7.74
C VAL A 5 -6.51 13.91 -6.35
N LEU A 6 -7.28 14.89 -5.85
CA LEU A 6 -7.11 15.41 -4.49
C LEU A 6 -7.54 14.41 -3.42
N VAL A 7 -8.63 13.66 -3.63
CA VAL A 7 -9.08 12.62 -2.69
C VAL A 7 -8.08 11.46 -2.64
N GLU A 8 -7.59 10.99 -3.79
CA GLU A 8 -6.57 9.93 -3.90
C GLU A 8 -5.26 10.28 -3.17
N SER A 9 -4.89 11.56 -3.19
CA SER A 9 -3.68 12.04 -2.51
C SER A 9 -3.92 12.50 -1.07
N GLY A 10 -5.15 12.36 -0.55
CA GLY A 10 -5.50 12.85 0.78
C GLY A 10 -5.30 14.35 0.96
N HIS A 11 -5.51 15.12 -0.11
CA HIS A 11 -5.29 16.58 -0.20
C HIS A 11 -3.86 17.01 0.16
N ARG A 12 -2.87 16.13 -0.04
CA ARG A 12 -1.46 16.34 0.28
C ARG A 12 -0.58 16.00 -0.92
N CYS A 13 0.70 16.40 -0.85
CA CYS A 13 1.65 16.04 -1.90
C CYS A 13 1.79 14.53 -2.00
N ALA A 14 1.63 14.01 -3.21
CA ALA A 14 1.68 12.59 -3.54
C ALA A 14 3.09 11.97 -3.43
N ILE A 15 4.15 12.77 -3.26
CA ILE A 15 5.48 12.24 -2.96
C ILE A 15 5.45 11.66 -1.54
N PRO A 16 5.71 10.34 -1.34
CA PRO A 16 5.39 9.62 -0.10
C PRO A 16 5.95 10.25 1.18
N THR A 17 7.15 10.82 1.11
CA THR A 17 7.84 11.43 2.26
C THR A 17 7.56 12.92 2.43
N CYS A 18 6.93 13.58 1.45
CA CYS A 18 6.72 15.03 1.45
C CYS A 18 5.44 15.40 2.22
N ARG A 19 4.27 14.94 1.74
CA ARG A 19 2.93 15.16 2.33
C ARG A 19 2.56 16.63 2.66
N GLN A 20 3.28 17.59 2.08
CA GLN A 20 3.06 19.03 2.24
C GLN A 20 1.77 19.50 1.55
N HIS A 21 1.29 20.67 1.97
CA HIS A 21 0.19 21.42 1.36
C HIS A 21 0.58 22.92 1.27
N PRO A 22 0.00 23.72 0.35
CA PRO A 22 -0.98 23.36 -0.66
C PRO A 22 -0.38 22.52 -1.80
N VAL A 23 -1.25 21.97 -2.64
CA VAL A 23 -0.88 21.16 -3.81
C VAL A 23 -1.62 21.61 -5.06
N ASP A 24 -0.95 21.44 -6.19
CA ASP A 24 -1.52 21.60 -7.52
C ASP A 24 -1.55 20.26 -8.26
N ILE A 25 -2.44 20.16 -9.24
CA ILE A 25 -2.53 18.99 -10.10
C ILE A 25 -1.56 19.16 -11.25
N ASP A 26 -0.78 18.12 -11.48
CA ASP A 26 0.25 18.07 -12.49
C ASP A 26 0.11 16.82 -13.36
N HIS A 27 0.49 16.91 -14.63
CA HIS A 27 0.49 15.77 -15.54
C HIS A 27 1.77 14.98 -15.41
N ILE A 28 1.73 13.67 -15.18
CA ILE A 28 2.93 12.82 -15.07
C ILE A 28 3.73 12.85 -16.37
N ASP A 29 3.08 12.52 -17.48
CA ASP A 29 3.56 12.75 -18.84
C ASP A 29 3.10 14.12 -19.33
N ASP A 30 4.02 14.91 -19.88
CA ASP A 30 3.77 16.29 -20.26
C ASP A 30 2.57 16.44 -21.21
N TRP A 31 1.75 17.47 -20.97
CA TRP A 31 0.63 17.85 -21.83
C TRP A 31 1.02 17.94 -23.31
N ALA A 32 2.22 18.44 -23.61
CA ALA A 32 2.72 18.56 -24.98
C ALA A 32 2.72 17.23 -25.76
N LYS A 33 2.86 16.10 -25.05
CA LYS A 33 2.88 14.75 -25.62
C LYS A 33 1.51 14.09 -25.63
N VAL A 34 0.79 14.15 -24.53
CA VAL A 34 -0.47 13.39 -24.36
C VAL A 34 -1.71 14.17 -24.83
N ARG A 35 -1.70 15.50 -24.67
CA ARG A 35 -2.82 16.42 -25.02
C ARG A 35 -4.19 15.97 -24.49
N GLU A 36 -4.20 15.23 -23.40
CA GLU A 36 -5.41 14.71 -22.77
C GLU A 36 -5.29 14.71 -21.24
N HIS A 37 -6.45 14.83 -20.62
CA HIS A 37 -6.62 14.88 -19.18
C HIS A 37 -7.16 13.52 -18.70
N ARG A 38 -6.24 12.57 -18.49
CA ARG A 38 -6.55 11.23 -17.96
C ARG A 38 -6.23 11.16 -16.48
N PHE A 39 -7.11 10.54 -15.68
CA PHE A 39 -6.92 10.43 -14.24
C PHE A 39 -5.59 9.74 -13.89
N GLU A 40 -5.22 8.72 -14.67
CA GLU A 40 -4.00 7.92 -14.54
C GLU A 40 -2.74 8.74 -14.80
N ASN A 41 -2.86 9.82 -15.57
CA ASN A 41 -1.76 10.72 -15.89
C ASN A 41 -1.73 11.98 -15.01
N LEU A 42 -2.55 12.07 -13.95
CA LEU A 42 -2.62 13.25 -13.09
C LEU A 42 -2.24 12.93 -11.66
N ILE A 43 -1.47 13.81 -11.03
CA ILE A 43 -0.97 13.64 -9.67
C ILE A 43 -0.97 14.97 -8.92
N ALA A 44 -1.19 14.95 -7.59
CA ALA A 44 -1.13 16.15 -6.76
C ALA A 44 0.28 16.38 -6.20
N LEU A 45 0.91 17.52 -6.51
CA LEU A 45 2.25 17.87 -6.05
C LEU A 45 2.27 19.23 -5.37
N CYS A 46 3.09 19.39 -4.31
CA CYS A 46 3.38 20.72 -3.77
C CYS A 46 4.34 21.47 -4.72
N PRO A 47 4.44 22.81 -4.61
CA PRO A 47 5.30 23.61 -5.50
C PRO A 47 6.76 23.13 -5.56
N THR A 48 7.30 22.66 -4.44
CA THR A 48 8.66 22.12 -4.36
C THR A 48 8.81 20.83 -5.17
N CYS A 49 7.93 19.85 -4.97
CA CYS A 49 8.02 18.57 -5.68
C CYS A 49 7.67 18.71 -7.17
N HIS A 50 6.77 19.64 -7.51
CA HIS A 50 6.46 20.01 -8.89
C HIS A 50 7.70 20.50 -9.64
N ARG A 51 8.47 21.40 -9.01
CA ARG A 51 9.72 21.91 -9.56
C ARG A 51 10.77 20.81 -9.73
N ARG A 52 10.95 19.96 -8.70
CA ARG A 52 11.91 18.84 -8.73
C ARG A 52 11.58 17.82 -9.83
N LYS A 53 10.30 17.52 -10.05
CA LYS A 53 9.88 16.72 -11.20
C LYS A 53 10.20 17.41 -12.52
N SER A 54 9.86 18.69 -12.66
CA SER A 54 10.13 19.47 -13.87
C SER A 54 11.62 19.56 -14.20
N ALA A 55 12.48 19.63 -13.17
CA ALA A 55 13.93 19.60 -13.28
C ALA A 55 14.51 18.20 -13.55
N GLY A 56 13.69 17.15 -13.52
CA GLY A 56 14.13 15.76 -13.72
C GLY A 56 14.77 15.10 -12.49
N GLU A 57 14.81 15.77 -11.33
CA GLU A 57 15.29 15.17 -10.07
C GLU A 57 14.37 14.07 -9.56
N ILE A 58 13.07 14.21 -9.80
CA ILE A 58 12.08 13.16 -9.59
C ILE A 58 11.63 12.72 -10.98
N ASP A 59 12.17 11.61 -11.45
CA ASP A 59 11.90 11.12 -12.78
C ASP A 59 10.43 10.65 -12.94
N ARG A 60 9.92 10.67 -14.18
CA ARG A 60 8.52 10.34 -14.47
C ARG A 60 8.16 8.89 -14.08
N LYS A 61 9.10 7.95 -14.14
CA LYS A 61 8.85 6.54 -13.76
C LYS A 61 8.61 6.46 -12.25
N SER A 62 9.40 7.17 -11.45
CA SER A 62 9.16 7.32 -10.01
C SER A 62 7.82 7.98 -9.71
N VAL A 63 7.46 9.07 -10.41
CA VAL A 63 6.16 9.74 -10.23
C VAL A 63 4.99 8.81 -10.54
N ARG A 64 5.08 8.02 -11.63
CA ARG A 64 4.07 7.01 -11.97
C ARG A 64 3.97 5.94 -10.89
N GLN A 65 5.11 5.49 -10.36
CA GLN A 65 5.12 4.54 -9.24
C GLN A 65 4.45 5.13 -8.00
N TYR A 66 4.64 6.42 -7.71
CA TYR A 66 3.92 7.06 -6.60
C TYR A 66 2.42 7.08 -6.83
N LYS A 67 1.97 7.52 -8.02
CA LYS A 67 0.56 7.56 -8.44
C LYS A 67 -0.14 6.22 -8.23
N GLU A 68 0.42 5.14 -8.78
CA GLU A 68 -0.13 3.78 -8.67
C GLU A 68 -0.27 3.32 -7.21
N ASN A 69 0.61 3.79 -6.33
CA ASN A 69 0.60 3.42 -4.94
C ASN A 69 -0.20 4.37 -4.03
N LEU A 70 -0.73 5.50 -4.52
CA LEU A 70 -1.44 6.48 -3.67
C LEU A 70 -2.69 5.88 -3.02
N GLY A 71 -3.44 5.04 -3.77
CA GLY A 71 -4.64 4.36 -3.28
C GLY A 71 -4.40 3.43 -2.09
N VAL A 72 -3.14 3.02 -1.87
CA VAL A 72 -2.71 2.15 -0.77
C VAL A 72 -1.91 2.90 0.29
N LEU A 73 -1.03 3.79 -0.13
CA LEU A 73 -0.02 4.40 0.75
C LEU A 73 -0.52 5.65 1.47
N ASN A 74 -1.55 6.34 0.96
CA ASN A 74 -1.95 7.63 1.50
C ASN A 74 -3.06 7.56 2.55
N SER A 75 -2.82 6.74 3.58
CA SER A 75 -3.44 6.80 4.93
C SER A 75 -4.50 5.75 5.26
N ARG A 76 -4.74 4.74 4.41
CA ARG A 76 -5.55 3.58 4.83
C ARG A 76 -4.75 2.62 5.71
N TYR A 77 -3.51 2.31 5.33
CA TYR A 77 -2.63 1.44 6.12
C TYR A 77 -1.58 2.23 6.88
N THR A 78 -1.40 1.88 8.15
CA THR A 78 -0.38 2.44 9.03
C THR A 78 1.02 1.94 8.63
N ALA A 79 2.06 2.58 9.17
CA ALA A 79 3.44 2.15 8.96
C ALA A 79 3.68 0.69 9.41
N MET A 80 3.01 0.27 10.49
CA MET A 80 3.08 -1.09 11.04
C MET A 80 2.47 -2.12 10.07
N GLU A 81 1.27 -1.82 9.56
CA GLU A 81 0.60 -2.65 8.57
C GLU A 81 1.44 -2.79 7.30
N MET A 82 2.01 -1.69 6.83
CA MET A 82 2.92 -1.71 5.69
C MET A 82 4.19 -2.52 5.96
N GLN A 83 4.72 -2.49 7.18
CA GLN A 83 5.87 -3.31 7.56
C GLN A 83 5.53 -4.81 7.52
N LEU A 84 4.34 -5.20 8.00
CA LEU A 84 3.85 -6.57 7.90
C LEU A 84 3.71 -7.02 6.44
N LEU A 85 3.12 -6.20 5.57
CA LEU A 85 3.03 -6.53 4.14
C LEU A 85 4.42 -6.70 3.48
N ARG A 86 5.39 -5.85 3.82
CA ARG A 86 6.79 -6.01 3.36
C ARG A 86 7.42 -7.29 3.86
N TRP A 87 7.08 -7.73 5.06
CA TRP A 87 7.55 -9.01 5.59
C TRP A 87 7.08 -10.14 4.68
N PHE A 88 5.80 -10.15 4.30
CA PHE A 88 5.28 -11.17 3.39
C PHE A 88 5.93 -11.15 2.00
N VAL A 89 6.30 -9.98 1.48
CA VAL A 89 7.09 -9.85 0.24
C VAL A 89 8.44 -10.55 0.36
N LYS A 90 9.20 -10.24 1.42
CA LYS A 90 10.59 -10.72 1.59
C LYS A 90 10.69 -12.20 1.96
N TYR A 91 9.70 -12.73 2.65
CA TYR A 91 9.78 -14.06 3.29
C TYR A 91 8.85 -15.11 2.68
N ARG A 92 8.40 -14.89 1.42
CA ARG A 92 7.60 -15.87 0.67
C ARG A 92 8.26 -17.26 0.74
N ALA A 93 7.52 -18.19 1.31
CA ALA A 93 7.64 -19.65 1.20
C ALA A 93 8.51 -20.47 2.17
N GLN A 94 9.34 -19.92 3.08
CA GLN A 94 10.28 -20.81 3.83
C GLN A 94 10.41 -20.63 5.36
N ARG A 95 9.85 -19.59 5.99
CA ARG A 95 10.10 -19.30 7.43
C ARG A 95 8.87 -19.27 8.36
N GLY A 96 7.69 -19.68 7.87
CA GLY A 96 6.45 -19.74 8.65
C GLY A 96 5.59 -18.48 8.56
N TYR A 97 4.66 -18.31 9.48
CA TYR A 97 3.72 -17.17 9.53
C TYR A 97 4.05 -16.22 10.69
N PRO A 98 3.94 -14.89 10.52
CA PRO A 98 4.04 -13.93 11.61
C PRO A 98 3.02 -14.25 12.70
N MET A 99 3.41 -14.09 13.96
CA MET A 99 2.52 -14.26 15.10
C MET A 99 2.27 -12.92 15.77
N LEU A 100 1.01 -12.60 16.04
CA LEU A 100 0.60 -11.46 16.84
C LEU A 100 -0.12 -11.96 18.10
N PRO A 101 0.26 -11.50 19.30
CA PRO A 101 -0.54 -11.73 20.51
C PRO A 101 -1.99 -11.24 20.34
N TYR A 102 -2.96 -11.91 20.97
CA TYR A 102 -4.39 -11.55 20.87
C TYR A 102 -4.63 -10.04 21.13
N GLY A 103 -4.02 -9.49 22.17
CA GLY A 103 -4.17 -8.08 22.55
C GLY A 103 -3.51 -7.08 21.60
N MET A 104 -2.84 -7.54 20.54
CA MET A 104 -2.12 -6.72 19.57
C MET A 104 -2.71 -6.80 18.16
N VAL A 105 -3.76 -7.60 17.94
CA VAL A 105 -4.44 -7.72 16.64
C VAL A 105 -4.87 -6.37 16.06
N TRP A 106 -5.24 -5.42 16.92
CA TRP A 106 -5.62 -4.06 16.53
C TRP A 106 -4.55 -3.31 15.72
N LEU A 107 -3.27 -3.69 15.83
CA LEU A 107 -2.18 -3.10 15.05
C LEU A 107 -2.33 -3.31 13.55
N ILE A 108 -3.14 -4.30 13.14
CA ILE A 108 -3.33 -4.68 11.74
C ILE A 108 -4.80 -4.66 11.33
N GLY A 109 -5.62 -3.88 12.04
CA GLY A 109 -7.08 -3.85 11.88
C GLY A 109 -7.53 -3.54 10.46
N ASN A 110 -6.89 -2.57 9.78
CA ASN A 110 -7.31 -2.20 8.42
C ASN A 110 -6.99 -3.33 7.43
N LEU A 111 -5.86 -4.02 7.59
CA LEU A 111 -5.52 -5.18 6.74
C LEU A 111 -6.52 -6.33 6.90
N VAL A 112 -7.06 -6.53 8.11
CA VAL A 112 -8.09 -7.54 8.37
C VAL A 112 -9.42 -7.09 7.79
N GLU A 113 -9.80 -5.82 8.00
CA GLU A 113 -11.05 -5.23 7.48
C GLU A 113 -11.09 -5.27 5.95
N ASP A 114 -9.97 -5.01 5.29
CA ASP A 114 -9.81 -5.06 3.83
C ASP A 114 -9.62 -6.48 3.28
N ASN A 115 -9.76 -7.50 4.11
CA ASN A 115 -9.57 -8.89 3.74
C ASN A 115 -8.20 -9.16 3.08
N LEU A 116 -7.15 -8.39 3.40
CA LEU A 116 -5.79 -8.64 2.90
C LEU A 116 -5.05 -9.68 3.74
N VAL A 117 -5.39 -9.77 5.02
CA VAL A 117 -4.85 -10.77 5.93
C VAL A 117 -5.96 -11.38 6.78
N SER A 118 -5.77 -12.63 7.18
CA SER A 118 -6.64 -13.34 8.11
C SER A 118 -5.86 -13.83 9.33
N LEU A 119 -6.57 -14.03 10.44
CA LEU A 119 -6.03 -14.56 11.67
C LEU A 119 -6.35 -16.06 11.73
N SER A 120 -5.31 -16.88 11.86
CA SER A 120 -5.45 -18.33 12.03
C SER A 120 -4.93 -18.77 13.40
N ASN A 121 -5.67 -19.67 14.04
CA ASN A 121 -5.20 -20.38 15.25
C ASN A 121 -4.46 -21.68 14.89
N ASP A 122 -4.44 -22.05 13.61
CA ASP A 122 -3.92 -23.33 13.14
C ASP A 122 -2.80 -23.11 12.10
N ARG A 123 -1.58 -23.51 12.44
CA ARG A 123 -0.56 -23.81 11.44
C ARG A 123 -0.96 -25.18 10.90
N GLY A 124 -1.34 -25.30 9.63
CA GLY A 124 -1.61 -26.59 8.98
C GLY A 124 -0.44 -27.59 9.12
N GLY A 125 -0.36 -28.24 10.28
CA GLY A 125 0.78 -28.96 10.83
C GLY A 125 0.34 -29.69 12.10
N LEU A 126 1.04 -30.78 12.39
CA LEU A 126 0.64 -31.84 13.33
C LEU A 126 0.02 -31.31 14.65
N ARG A 127 -1.05 -31.98 15.09
CA ARG A 127 -1.95 -31.70 16.24
C ARG A 127 -1.30 -31.11 17.52
N LEU A 128 -0.02 -31.38 17.78
CA LEU A 128 0.80 -30.83 18.88
C LEU A 128 1.03 -29.31 18.82
N MET A 129 0.90 -28.67 17.65
CA MET A 129 1.07 -27.20 17.53
C MET A 129 -0.20 -26.41 17.89
N ARG A 130 -1.39 -27.04 17.88
CA ARG A 130 -2.66 -26.40 18.24
C ARG A 130 -2.72 -26.04 19.73
N GLU A 131 -2.25 -26.92 20.60
CA GLU A 131 -2.16 -26.64 22.05
C GLU A 131 -1.21 -25.47 22.36
N GLN A 132 -0.12 -25.30 21.59
CA GLN A 132 0.82 -24.20 21.84
C GLN A 132 0.29 -22.82 21.46
N ALA A 133 -0.62 -22.68 20.49
CA ALA A 133 -1.20 -21.39 20.12
C ALA A 133 -2.20 -20.87 21.17
N GLU A 134 -3.06 -21.76 21.68
CA GLU A 134 -3.96 -21.51 22.82
C GLU A 134 -3.16 -21.17 24.09
N ILE A 135 -2.08 -21.92 24.38
CA ILE A 135 -1.20 -21.66 25.52
C ILE A 135 -0.43 -20.33 25.39
N ARG A 136 -0.09 -19.91 24.15
CA ARG A 136 0.71 -18.68 23.90
C ARG A 136 -0.11 -17.41 23.70
N ARG A 137 -1.44 -17.49 23.68
CA ARG A 137 -2.34 -16.33 23.48
C ARG A 137 -1.97 -15.50 22.22
N ALA A 138 -1.77 -16.16 21.08
CA ALA A 138 -1.37 -15.47 19.84
C ALA A 138 -2.02 -16.08 18.58
N HIS A 139 -2.27 -15.22 17.60
CA HIS A 139 -2.74 -15.59 16.27
C HIS A 139 -1.60 -15.62 15.27
N TYR A 140 -1.67 -16.55 14.31
CA TYR A 140 -0.90 -16.46 13.08
C TYR A 140 -1.58 -15.51 12.10
N VAL A 141 -0.80 -14.64 11.47
CA VAL A 141 -1.28 -13.78 10.39
C VAL A 141 -0.98 -14.46 9.06
N VAL A 142 -2.01 -14.62 8.23
CA VAL A 142 -1.95 -15.33 6.95
C VAL A 142 -2.45 -14.39 5.85
N LEU A 143 -1.82 -14.42 4.67
CA LEU A 143 -2.37 -13.72 3.51
C LEU A 143 -3.60 -14.45 2.99
N THR A 144 -4.66 -13.69 2.75
CA THR A 144 -5.80 -14.14 1.93
C THR A 144 -5.41 -14.19 0.45
N GLU A 145 -6.32 -14.65 -0.42
CA GLU A 145 -6.10 -14.54 -1.87
C GLU A 145 -6.00 -13.07 -2.31
N ASP A 146 -6.88 -12.21 -1.80
CA ASP A 146 -6.84 -10.75 -2.08
C ASP A 146 -5.52 -10.14 -1.63
N GLY A 147 -4.99 -10.54 -0.47
CA GLY A 147 -3.68 -10.13 0.02
C GLY A 147 -2.52 -10.60 -0.86
N LYS A 148 -2.58 -11.83 -1.38
CA LYS A 148 -1.56 -12.36 -2.32
C LYS A 148 -1.57 -11.59 -3.63
N ASP A 149 -2.76 -11.31 -4.16
CA ASP A 149 -2.97 -10.55 -5.40
C ASP A 149 -2.51 -9.10 -5.24
N PHE A 150 -2.87 -8.47 -4.13
CA PHE A 150 -2.42 -7.14 -3.75
C PHE A 150 -0.89 -7.08 -3.70
N ILE A 151 -0.25 -8.02 -3.02
CA ILE A 151 1.22 -8.08 -2.93
C ILE A 151 1.84 -8.34 -4.30
N ALA A 152 1.27 -9.22 -5.12
CA ALA A 152 1.78 -9.49 -6.46
C ALA A 152 1.75 -8.22 -7.33
N ARG A 153 0.63 -7.49 -7.32
CA ARG A 153 0.49 -6.21 -8.03
C ARG A 153 1.45 -5.14 -7.49
N TRP A 154 1.61 -5.09 -6.17
CA TRP A 154 2.51 -4.15 -5.51
C TRP A 154 3.99 -4.41 -5.83
N ILE A 155 4.42 -5.68 -5.88
CA ILE A 155 5.78 -6.08 -6.30
C ILE A 155 5.99 -5.77 -7.79
N ASP A 156 5.01 -6.10 -8.63
CA ASP A 156 5.09 -5.96 -10.08
C ASP A 156 4.83 -4.52 -10.57
N ALA A 157 4.54 -3.58 -9.66
CA ALA A 157 4.10 -2.21 -9.97
C ALA A 157 2.91 -2.16 -10.95
N ARG A 158 1.97 -3.11 -10.84
CA ARG A 158 0.72 -3.13 -11.61
C ARG A 158 -0.38 -2.34 -10.88
N PRO A 159 -1.34 -1.76 -11.61
CA PRO A 159 -2.46 -1.02 -11.01
C PRO A 159 -3.25 -1.88 -10.02
N LEU A 160 -3.45 -1.35 -8.82
CA LEU A 160 -4.36 -1.92 -7.84
C LEU A 160 -5.76 -1.47 -8.23
N SER A 161 -6.54 -2.37 -8.81
CA SER A 161 -7.89 -2.07 -9.29
C SER A 161 -8.74 -1.47 -8.17
N PRO A 162 -9.46 -0.36 -8.41
CA PRO A 162 -10.50 0.09 -7.51
C PRO A 162 -11.74 -0.77 -7.79
N THR A 163 -11.86 -1.91 -7.12
CA THR A 163 -13.14 -2.61 -7.02
C THR A 163 -13.88 -2.07 -5.80
N LEU A 164 -14.50 -0.91 -5.98
CA LEU A 164 -15.65 -0.42 -5.20
C LEU A 164 -16.63 0.26 -6.17
#